data_AF-A0A959BYM1-F1
#
_entry.id   AF-A0A959BYM1-F1
#
_cell.length_a   1.000
_cell.length_b   1.000
_cell.length_c   1.000
_cell.angle_alpha   90.00
_cell.angle_beta   90.00
_cell.angle_gamma   90.00
#
_symmetry.space_group_name_H-M   'P 1'
#
loop_
_entity.id
_entity.type
_entity.pdbx_description
1 polymer ?
#
loop_
_entity_poly.entity_id
_entity_poly.type
_entity_poly.pdbx_seq_one_letter_code
_entity_poly.pdbx_strand_id
1 'polypeptide(L)'
;MSQRSFFTQLGLLSLGTALLIFLLGRLPRFQAYSLLSWASLAAFFALSVAMFFAGRSAAHSDNKNDFTNAVLGFTVGKMFLAIVAIFGYSSLAKPTDKLFIIPFFSIYLIYTIFETYFMMKLGRMKS
;
A
#
# COMPACT_ATOMS: atom_id res chain seq x y z
N MET A 1 -19.53 -6.31 2.06
CA MET A 1 -18.34 -6.99 1.52
C MET A 1 -17.80 -7.82 2.67
N SER A 2 -17.65 -9.13 2.48
CA SER A 2 -17.20 -10.04 3.54
C SER A 2 -15.72 -9.82 3.84
N GLN A 3 -15.36 -9.80 5.12
CA GLN A 3 -13.97 -9.75 5.59
C GLN A 3 -13.10 -10.80 4.89
N ARG A 4 -13.65 -11.99 4.62
CA ARG A 4 -12.95 -13.06 3.90
C ARG A 4 -12.53 -12.60 2.50
N SER A 5 -13.43 -11.96 1.77
CA SER A 5 -13.15 -11.49 0.41
C SER A 5 -12.05 -10.42 0.36
N PHE A 6 -11.98 -9.55 1.37
CA PHE A 6 -10.90 -8.56 1.48
C PHE A 6 -9.55 -9.24 1.66
N PHE A 7 -9.42 -10.12 2.67
CA PHE A 7 -8.16 -10.80 2.96
C PHE A 7 -7.72 -11.76 1.84
N THR A 8 -8.66 -12.40 1.13
CA THR A 8 -8.32 -13.21 -0.04
C THR A 8 -7.74 -12.36 -1.17
N GLN A 9 -8.37 -11.22 -1.49
CA GLN A 9 -7.88 -10.33 -2.56
C GLN A 9 -6.55 -9.66 -2.17
N LEU A 10 -6.42 -9.18 -0.93
CA LEU A 10 -5.18 -8.63 -0.41
C LEU A 10 -4.07 -9.69 -0.45
N GLY A 11 -4.33 -10.91 0.01
CA GLY A 11 -3.36 -12.01 -0.03
C GLY A 11 -2.91 -12.34 -1.45
N LEU A 12 -3.84 -12.45 -2.40
CA LEU A 12 -3.52 -12.68 -3.82
C LEU A 12 -2.67 -11.55 -4.42
N LEU A 13 -3.04 -10.30 -4.14
CA LEU A 13 -2.30 -9.12 -4.61
C LEU A 13 -0.90 -9.04 -3.99
N SER A 14 -0.78 -9.31 -2.69
CA SER A 14 0.50 -9.35 -2.00
C SER A 14 1.39 -10.49 -2.48
N LEU A 15 0.83 -11.68 -2.75
CA LEU A 15 1.56 -12.79 -3.36
C LEU A 15 2.04 -12.45 -4.77
N GLY A 16 1.18 -11.87 -5.61
CA GLY A 16 1.56 -11.42 -6.95
C GLY A 16 2.65 -10.34 -6.92
N THR A 17 2.54 -9.40 -5.98
CA THR A 17 3.55 -8.34 -5.77
C THR A 17 4.86 -8.92 -5.24
N ALA A 18 4.80 -9.86 -4.30
CA ALA A 18 5.98 -10.56 -3.77
C ALA A 18 6.70 -11.36 -4.86
N LEU A 19 5.94 -12.03 -5.74
CA LEU A 19 6.50 -12.73 -6.90
C LEU A 19 7.17 -11.75 -7.87
N LEU A 20 6.56 -10.60 -8.15
CA LEU A 20 7.16 -9.53 -8.96
C LEU A 20 8.48 -9.02 -8.35
N ILE A 21 8.49 -8.74 -7.04
CA ILE A 21 9.71 -8.32 -6.32
C ILE A 21 10.78 -9.41 -6.39
N PHE A 22 10.41 -10.68 -6.20
CA PHE A 22 11.33 -11.80 -6.27
C PHE A 22 11.95 -11.94 -7.66
N LEU A 23 11.16 -11.82 -8.72
CA LEU A 23 11.64 -11.88 -10.10
C LEU A 23 12.55 -10.69 -10.44
N LEU A 24 12.16 -9.47 -10.05
CA LEU A 24 12.99 -8.28 -10.25
C LEU A 24 14.30 -8.37 -9.46
N GLY A 25 14.27 -8.90 -8.24
CA GLY A 25 15.46 -9.09 -7.40
C GLY A 25 16.51 -10.06 -7.97
N ARG A 26 16.15 -10.88 -8.98
CA ARG A 26 17.13 -11.71 -9.72
C ARG A 26 17.98 -10.89 -10.69
N LEU A 27 17.55 -9.68 -11.04
CA LEU A 27 18.31 -8.79 -11.91
C LEU A 27 19.35 -8.01 -11.07
N PRO A 28 20.64 -7.99 -11.48
CA PRO A 28 21.70 -7.34 -10.71
C PRO A 28 21.42 -5.87 -10.38
N ARG A 29 20.74 -5.16 -11.28
CA ARG A 29 20.37 -3.74 -11.10
C ARG A 29 19.35 -3.49 -10.00
N PHE A 30 18.48 -4.47 -9.70
CA PHE A 30 17.42 -4.31 -8.70
C PHE A 30 17.73 -5.01 -7.38
N GLN A 31 18.78 -5.83 -7.34
CA GLN A 31 19.21 -6.53 -6.13
C GLN A 31 19.56 -5.55 -4.99
N ALA A 32 20.19 -4.43 -5.32
CA ALA A 32 20.52 -3.35 -4.37
C ALA A 32 19.28 -2.74 -3.69
N TYR A 33 18.11 -2.83 -4.34
CA TYR A 33 16.84 -2.23 -3.90
C TYR A 33 15.85 -3.26 -3.35
N SER A 34 16.28 -4.51 -3.22
CA SER A 34 15.44 -5.61 -2.76
C SER A 34 14.89 -5.34 -1.36
N LEU A 35 15.74 -4.88 -0.43
CA LEU A 35 15.33 -4.56 0.94
C LEU A 35 14.23 -3.49 0.97
N LEU A 36 14.39 -2.40 0.21
CA LEU A 36 13.39 -1.35 0.11
C LEU A 36 12.07 -1.90 -0.45
N SER A 37 12.14 -2.76 -1.46
CA SER A 37 10.96 -3.35 -2.10
C SER A 37 10.17 -4.24 -1.14
N TRP A 38 10.86 -5.13 -0.40
CA TRP A 38 10.23 -5.97 0.62
C TRP A 38 9.68 -5.16 1.78
N ALA A 39 10.42 -4.16 2.27
CA ALA A 39 9.95 -3.26 3.31
C ALA A 39 8.70 -2.48 2.87
N SER A 40 8.66 -2.04 1.62
CA SER A 40 7.50 -1.34 1.05
C SER A 40 6.30 -2.26 0.96
N LEU A 41 6.47 -3.50 0.49
CA LEU A 41 5.38 -4.48 0.46
C LEU A 41 4.80 -4.69 1.86
N ALA A 42 5.65 -4.89 2.87
CA ALA A 42 5.20 -5.07 4.26
C ALA A 42 4.46 -3.82 4.78
N ALA A 43 4.99 -2.63 4.51
CA ALA A 43 4.39 -1.37 4.93
C ALA A 43 3.02 -1.12 4.28
N PHE A 44 2.89 -1.29 2.96
CA PHE A 44 1.61 -1.11 2.27
C PHE A 44 0.60 -2.21 2.61
N PHE A 45 1.05 -3.44 2.84
CA PHE A 45 0.19 -4.50 3.37
C PHE A 45 -0.41 -4.12 4.73
N ALA A 46 0.43 -3.69 5.68
CA ALA A 46 -0.02 -3.25 6.99
C ALA A 46 -0.97 -2.04 6.89
N LEU A 47 -0.65 -1.07 6.03
CA LEU A 47 -1.49 0.10 5.78
C LEU A 47 -2.87 -0.30 5.24
N SER A 48 -2.92 -1.21 4.26
CA SER A 48 -4.17 -1.72 3.70
C SER A 48 -5.02 -2.46 4.73
N VAL A 49 -4.40 -3.25 5.62
CA VAL A 49 -5.11 -3.91 6.73
C VAL A 49 -5.69 -2.86 7.70
N ALA A 50 -4.90 -1.86 8.09
CA ALA A 50 -5.37 -0.77 8.96
C ALA A 50 -6.52 0.00 8.30
N MET A 51 -6.41 0.28 7.00
CA MET A 51 -7.45 0.95 6.22
C MET A 51 -8.74 0.15 6.17
N PHE A 52 -8.68 -1.17 6.03
CA PHE A 52 -9.88 -2.01 6.06
C PHE A 52 -10.63 -1.90 7.38
N PHE A 53 -9.94 -1.97 8.52
CA PHE A 53 -10.57 -1.88 9.83
C PHE A 53 -11.13 -0.48 10.09
N ALA A 54 -10.34 0.55 9.83
CA ALA A 54 -10.76 1.94 10.00
C ALA A 54 -11.92 2.31 9.08
N GLY A 55 -11.85 1.94 7.79
CA GLY A 55 -12.91 2.17 6.82
C GLY A 55 -14.19 1.40 7.18
N ARG A 56 -14.08 0.17 7.69
CA ARG A 56 -15.25 -0.60 8.13
C ARG A 56 -15.90 0.03 9.36
N SER A 57 -15.11 0.42 10.35
CA SER A 57 -15.61 1.13 11.54
C SER A 57 -16.30 2.44 11.13
N ALA A 58 -15.68 3.22 10.25
CA ALA A 58 -16.20 4.50 9.78
C ALA A 58 -17.46 4.35 8.91
N ALA A 59 -17.58 3.25 8.14
CA ALA A 59 -18.77 2.97 7.35
C ALA A 59 -20.01 2.69 8.23
N HIS A 60 -19.81 2.12 9.42
CA HIS A 60 -20.87 1.86 10.40
C HIS A 60 -21.13 3.02 11.37
N SER A 61 -20.33 4.09 11.33
CA SER A 61 -20.56 5.28 12.15
C SER A 61 -21.80 6.05 11.70
N ASP A 62 -22.54 6.62 12.64
CA ASP A 62 -23.68 7.50 12.35
C ASP A 62 -23.25 8.76 11.60
N ASN A 63 -22.01 9.21 11.80
CA ASN A 63 -21.46 10.37 11.12
C ASN A 63 -21.04 10.02 9.68
N LYS A 64 -21.64 10.71 8.71
CA LYS A 64 -21.32 10.54 7.28
C LYS A 64 -19.91 11.01 6.92
N ASN A 65 -19.31 11.89 7.73
CA ASN A 65 -17.97 12.43 7.46
C ASN A 65 -16.85 11.47 7.89
N ASP A 66 -17.10 10.53 8.81
CA ASP A 66 -16.06 9.65 9.33
C ASP A 66 -15.43 8.78 8.24
N PHE A 67 -16.25 8.30 7.30
CA PHE A 67 -15.76 7.51 6.17
C PHE A 67 -14.84 8.34 5.28
N THR A 68 -15.25 9.56 4.93
CA THR A 68 -14.43 10.49 4.14
C THR A 68 -13.15 10.86 4.87
N ASN A 69 -13.21 11.13 6.17
CA ASN A 69 -12.05 11.45 7.00
C ASN A 69 -11.07 10.27 7.06
N ALA A 70 -11.57 9.04 7.18
CA ALA A 70 -10.73 7.84 7.12
C ALA A 70 -10.00 7.74 5.77
N VAL A 71 -10.73 7.87 4.66
CA VAL A 71 -10.15 7.82 3.30
C VAL A 71 -9.07 8.90 3.12
N LEU A 72 -9.35 10.14 3.54
CA LEU A 72 -8.39 11.23 3.48
C LEU A 72 -7.16 10.96 4.37
N GLY A 73 -7.37 10.47 5.58
CA GLY A 73 -6.31 10.12 6.52
C GLY A 73 -5.35 9.07 5.94
N PHE A 74 -5.86 7.99 5.34
CA PHE A 74 -5.01 7.00 4.68
C PHE A 74 -4.33 7.54 3.43
N THR A 75 -4.98 8.41 2.67
CA THR A 75 -4.39 9.06 1.49
C THR A 75 -3.23 9.98 1.86
N VAL A 76 -3.35 10.75 2.93
CA VAL A 76 -2.25 11.58 3.44
C VAL A 76 -1.17 10.72 4.07
N GLY A 77 -1.56 9.74 4.89
CA GLY A 77 -0.64 8.84 5.59
C GLY A 77 0.27 8.06 4.64
N LYS A 78 -0.26 7.55 3.52
CA LYS A 78 0.56 6.85 2.51
C LYS A 78 1.51 7.78 1.77
N MET A 79 1.10 9.03 1.49
CA MET A 79 1.97 10.01 0.84
C MET A 79 3.13 10.36 1.77
N PHE A 80 2.85 10.55 3.06
CA PHE A 80 3.88 10.76 4.07
C PHE A 80 4.82 9.55 4.19
N LEU A 81 4.26 8.33 4.24
CA LEU A 81 5.05 7.09 4.25
C LEU A 81 5.96 6.99 3.02
N ALA A 82 5.47 7.37 1.84
CA ALA A 82 6.27 7.40 0.62
C ALA A 82 7.43 8.39 0.68
N ILE A 83 7.19 9.60 1.19
CA ILE A 83 8.23 10.59 1.40
C ILE A 83 9.28 10.04 2.37
N VAL A 84 8.86 9.55 3.54
CA VAL A 84 9.78 9.01 4.56
C VAL A 84 10.59 7.83 4.02
N ALA A 85 9.96 6.91 3.28
CA ALA A 85 10.65 5.76 2.70
C ALA A 85 11.70 6.18 1.66
N ILE A 86 11.35 7.09 0.74
CA ILE A 86 12.27 7.56 -0.32
C ILE A 86 13.42 8.37 0.27
N PHE A 87 13.13 9.36 1.13
CA PHE A 87 14.17 10.20 1.73
C PHE A 87 15.04 9.41 2.72
N GLY A 88 14.42 8.52 3.51
CA GLY A 88 15.12 7.63 4.44
C GLY A 88 16.07 6.71 3.69
N TYR A 89 15.60 6.04 2.64
CA TYR A 89 16.45 5.18 1.81
C TYR A 89 17.56 5.97 1.10
N SER A 90 17.23 7.12 0.51
CA SER A 90 18.23 7.96 -0.18
C SER A 90 19.35 8.44 0.75
N SER A 91 19.03 8.74 2.01
CA SER A 91 20.00 9.24 2.99
C SER A 91 20.86 8.12 3.57
N LEU A 92 20.25 6.96 3.87
CA LEU A 92 20.93 5.83 4.52
C LEU A 92 21.72 4.96 3.54
N ALA A 93 21.13 4.61 2.40
CA ALA A 93 21.71 3.67 1.44
C ALA A 93 22.59 4.35 0.39
N LYS A 94 22.51 5.69 0.25
CA LYS A 94 23.23 6.49 -0.75
C LYS A 94 23.31 5.79 -2.12
N PRO A 95 22.14 5.44 -2.71
CA PRO A 95 22.12 4.63 -3.92
C PRO A 95 22.84 5.37 -5.05
N THR A 96 23.61 4.61 -5.84
CA THR A 96 24.38 5.13 -6.97
C THR A 96 23.49 5.63 -8.11
N ASP A 97 22.26 5.14 -8.21
CA ASP A 97 21.25 5.59 -9.15
C ASP A 97 19.87 5.73 -8.49
N LYS A 98 18.93 6.36 -9.20
CA LYS A 98 17.56 6.60 -8.72
C LYS A 98 16.58 5.49 -9.13
N LEU A 99 17.07 4.33 -9.61
CA LEU A 99 16.21 3.27 -10.13
C LEU A 99 15.37 2.60 -9.04
N PHE A 100 15.76 2.73 -7.76
CA PHE A 100 15.00 2.24 -6.60
C PHE A 100 13.57 2.82 -6.51
N ILE A 101 13.34 3.98 -7.12
CA ILE A 101 12.04 4.65 -7.17
C ILE A 101 11.04 3.80 -7.96
N ILE A 102 11.48 3.09 -9.01
CA ILE A 102 10.61 2.32 -9.90
C ILE A 102 9.89 1.17 -9.16
N PRO A 103 10.58 0.22 -8.49
CA PRO A 103 9.90 -0.84 -7.75
C PRO A 103 9.08 -0.27 -6.58
N PHE A 104 9.57 0.79 -5.90
CA PHE A 104 8.83 1.46 -4.84
C PHE A 104 7.47 2.00 -5.32
N PHE A 105 7.47 2.82 -6.37
CA PHE A 105 6.24 3.41 -6.91
C PHE A 105 5.32 2.37 -7.54
N SER A 106 5.87 1.29 -8.09
CA SER A 106 5.07 0.18 -8.61
C SER A 106 4.24 -0.47 -7.49
N ILE A 107 4.87 -0.77 -6.35
CA ILE A 107 4.18 -1.30 -5.16
C ILE A 107 3.16 -0.28 -4.66
N TYR A 108 3.56 0.99 -4.50
CA TYR A 108 2.66 2.07 -4.09
C TYR A 108 1.41 2.12 -4.99
N LEU A 109 1.57 2.08 -6.31
CA LEU A 109 0.47 2.20 -7.25
C LEU A 109 -0.45 0.98 -7.22
N ILE A 110 0.10 -0.23 -7.20
CA ILE A 110 -0.65 -1.49 -7.11
C ILE A 110 -1.55 -1.48 -5.86
N TYR A 111 -0.97 -1.15 -4.70
CA TYR A 111 -1.74 -1.06 -3.46
C TYR A 111 -2.72 0.10 -3.48
N THR A 112 -2.36 1.26 -4.06
CA THR A 112 -3.29 2.39 -4.21
C THR A 112 -4.54 2.02 -4.99
N ILE A 113 -4.38 1.37 -6.14
CA ILE A 113 -5.52 0.95 -6.97
C ILE A 113 -6.43 -0.01 -6.18
N PHE A 114 -5.83 -0.99 -5.50
CA PHE A 114 -6.56 -1.93 -4.65
C PHE A 114 -7.31 -1.23 -3.51
N GLU A 115 -6.63 -0.33 -2.80
CA GLU A 115 -7.18 0.41 -1.67
C GLU A 115 -8.36 1.31 -2.10
N THR A 116 -8.19 2.04 -3.20
CA THR A 116 -9.24 2.89 -3.78
C THR A 116 -10.43 2.06 -4.23
N TYR A 117 -10.20 0.95 -4.95
CA TYR A 117 -11.27 0.02 -5.33
C TYR A 117 -12.07 -0.46 -4.11
N PHE A 118 -11.36 -0.84 -3.05
CA PHE A 118 -12.00 -1.36 -1.85
C PHE A 118 -12.79 -0.28 -1.09
N MET A 119 -12.21 0.91 -0.89
CA MET A 119 -12.89 2.03 -0.25
C MET A 119 -14.15 2.45 -1.01
N MET A 120 -14.08 2.57 -2.35
CA MET A 120 -15.27 2.88 -3.15
C MET A 120 -16.37 1.84 -2.95
N LYS A 121 -16.02 0.56 -2.89
CA LYS A 121 -16.99 -0.52 -2.64
C LYS A 121 -17.56 -0.46 -1.22
N LEU A 122 -16.75 -0.09 -0.24
CA LEU A 122 -17.17 0.01 1.16
C LEU A 122 -18.13 1.19 1.38
N GLY A 123 -17.84 2.35 0.80
CA GLY A 123 -18.68 3.54 0.88
C GLY A 123 -20.06 3.36 0.23
N ARG A 124 -20.16 2.56 -0.84
CA ARG A 124 -21.43 2.27 -1.53
C ARG A 124 -22.39 1.38 -0.73
N MET A 125 -21.93 0.67 0.30
CA MET A 125 -22.82 -0.15 1.15
C MET A 125 -23.66 0.68 2.14
N LYS A 126 -23.35 1.96 2.31
CA LYS A 126 -24.12 2.90 3.13
C LYS A 126 -25.24 3.61 2.32
N SER A 127 -25.35 3.32 1.02
CA SER A 127 -26.37 3.91 0.13
C SER A 127 -27.56 2.99 -0.07
#